data_AF-A0A437J6S2-F1
#
_entry.id   AF-A0A437J6S2-F1
#
_cell.length_a   1.000
_cell.length_b   1.000
_cell.length_c   1.000
_cell.angle_alpha   90.00
_cell.angle_beta   90.00
_cell.angle_gamma   90.00
#
_symmetry.space_group_name_H-M   'P 1'
#
loop_
_entity.id
_entity.type
_entity.pdbx_description
1 polymer ?
#
loop_
_entity_poly.entity_id
_entity_poly.type
_entity_poly.pdbx_seq_one_letter_code
_entity_poly.pdbx_strand_id
1 'polypeptide(L)'
;MSFHTYILRCADGSYYTGHTDDLDRRIAQHQSGEIRGYTHDKRPVELMWSAAFATRAEALSAEIQIKGWSRKKKEALIAENWDRLKKAATPKRHADTLGTSLPLGTALRLRSGRTDEEKPVPSDPLPPLIVLVRPQLGENIGKAARAMLNFGLTEMRIVAPRDGWPNPDAGPAAAGADIVLERAQIFDSLAEAVADCAHVYATTVRKRGVTKPVVTPEAAAREIHSTPGRSALVFGPERSGLETDDVAVARTIVTVPINPQFGSLNLAQAVILCAYEWSKGVSLASPTVNDLGVPAPQEELEGMIVQLENMLDAAGYFFPPDRTPATKRTLRGVLTKPGWNSLEVRTLRGVLSALAKDRPRGQA
;
A
#
# COMPACT_ATOMS: atom_id res chain seq x y z
N MET A 1 30.45 -15.01 9.09
CA MET A 1 30.20 -15.06 7.63
C MET A 1 29.85 -13.66 7.18
N SER A 2 30.48 -13.14 6.12
CA SER A 2 30.19 -11.82 5.56
C SER A 2 29.30 -11.97 4.33
N PHE A 3 28.29 -11.13 4.18
CA PHE A 3 27.43 -11.11 3.00
C PHE A 3 27.85 -9.97 2.09
N HIS A 4 27.83 -10.18 0.78
CA HIS A 4 28.32 -9.21 -0.19
C HIS A 4 27.22 -8.83 -1.17
N THR A 5 27.13 -7.54 -1.51
CA THR A 5 26.41 -7.06 -2.70
C THR A 5 27.43 -6.66 -3.74
N TYR A 6 27.21 -7.00 -5.01
CA TYR A 6 28.15 -6.73 -6.08
C TYR A 6 27.47 -6.26 -7.36
N ILE A 7 28.22 -5.52 -8.19
CA ILE A 7 27.83 -5.11 -9.54
C ILE A 7 28.81 -5.71 -10.55
N LEU A 8 28.27 -6.40 -11.55
CA LEU A 8 29.01 -6.89 -12.71
C LEU A 8 28.71 -6.05 -13.94
N ARG A 9 29.71 -5.83 -14.79
CA ARG A 9 29.54 -5.35 -16.16
C ARG A 9 29.54 -6.54 -17.11
N CYS A 10 28.48 -6.68 -17.89
CA CYS A 10 28.35 -7.70 -18.93
C CYS A 10 29.01 -7.26 -20.25
N ALA A 11 29.23 -8.20 -21.17
CA ALA A 11 29.83 -7.94 -22.48
C ALA A 11 29.05 -6.93 -23.35
N ASP A 12 27.71 -6.89 -23.21
CA ASP A 12 26.83 -5.91 -23.86
C ASP A 12 26.87 -4.52 -23.21
N GLY A 13 27.73 -4.34 -22.20
CA GLY A 13 27.84 -3.11 -21.43
C GLY A 13 26.70 -2.87 -20.44
N SER A 14 25.81 -3.84 -20.23
CA SER A 14 24.77 -3.78 -19.18
C SER A 14 25.36 -4.06 -17.80
N TYR A 15 24.67 -3.62 -16.75
CA TYR A 15 25.06 -3.86 -15.36
C TYR A 15 24.12 -4.85 -14.69
N TYR A 16 24.69 -5.93 -14.14
CA TYR A 16 24.00 -6.88 -13.29
C TYR A 16 24.32 -6.62 -11.83
N THR A 17 23.34 -6.77 -10.93
CA THR A 17 23.52 -6.57 -9.50
C THR A 17 22.97 -7.79 -8.76
N GLY A 18 23.74 -8.30 -7.80
CA GLY A 18 23.36 -9.45 -6.98
C GLY A 18 23.99 -9.41 -5.60
N HIS A 19 23.55 -10.31 -4.72
CA HIS A 19 24.17 -10.57 -3.43
C HIS A 19 24.57 -12.05 -3.25
N THR A 20 25.51 -12.32 -2.37
CA THR A 20 26.00 -13.67 -2.03
C THR A 20 26.69 -13.68 -0.67
N ASP A 21 26.86 -14.85 -0.08
CA ASP A 21 27.68 -15.11 1.11
C ASP A 21 29.14 -15.49 0.77
N ASP A 22 29.43 -15.79 -0.51
CA ASP A 22 30.77 -16.12 -1.02
C ASP A 22 30.99 -15.43 -2.38
N LEU A 23 31.64 -14.26 -2.34
CA LEU A 23 31.82 -13.41 -3.51
C LEU A 23 32.73 -14.05 -4.57
N ASP A 24 33.85 -14.63 -4.15
CA ASP A 24 34.86 -15.19 -5.06
C ASP A 24 34.28 -16.39 -5.82
N ARG A 25 33.64 -17.31 -5.09
CA ARG A 25 32.95 -18.45 -5.72
C ARG A 25 31.87 -17.98 -6.68
N ARG A 26 31.09 -16.97 -6.30
CA ARG A 26 29.99 -16.48 -7.14
C ARG A 26 30.48 -15.81 -8.43
N ILE A 27 31.58 -15.06 -8.38
CA ILE A 27 32.19 -14.46 -9.57
C ILE A 27 32.73 -15.54 -10.50
N ALA A 28 33.41 -16.55 -9.97
CA ALA A 28 33.89 -17.68 -10.75
C ALA A 28 32.75 -18.41 -11.49
N GLN A 29 31.61 -18.62 -10.82
CA GLN A 29 30.40 -19.20 -11.42
C GLN A 29 29.85 -18.36 -12.57
N HIS A 30 29.84 -17.02 -12.44
CA HIS A 30 29.39 -16.13 -13.49
C HIS A 30 30.34 -16.12 -14.70
N GLN A 31 31.65 -16.22 -14.46
CA GLN A 31 32.67 -16.27 -15.52
C GLN A 31 32.65 -17.60 -16.28
N SER A 32 32.56 -18.72 -15.58
CA SER A 32 32.46 -20.05 -16.18
C SER A 32 31.11 -20.31 -16.85
N GLY A 33 30.07 -19.54 -16.47
CA GLY A 33 28.68 -19.76 -16.88
C GLY A 33 28.11 -21.06 -16.35
N GLU A 34 28.61 -21.53 -15.21
CA GLU A 34 28.13 -22.74 -14.52
C GLU A 34 26.63 -22.69 -14.24
N ILE A 35 26.10 -21.49 -13.97
CA ILE A 35 24.67 -21.26 -13.71
C ILE A 35 24.03 -20.57 -14.90
N ARG A 36 23.07 -21.25 -15.54
CA ARG A 36 22.21 -20.67 -16.57
C ARG A 36 21.37 -19.53 -15.97
N GLY A 37 21.41 -18.35 -16.60
CA GLY A 37 20.72 -17.16 -16.11
C GLY A 37 21.12 -15.89 -16.87
N TYR A 38 20.75 -14.72 -16.36
CA TYR A 38 20.90 -13.42 -17.06
C TYR A 38 22.32 -13.14 -17.60
N THR A 39 23.34 -13.52 -16.85
CA THR A 39 24.75 -13.29 -17.22
C THR A 39 25.32 -14.38 -18.14
N HIS A 40 24.66 -15.54 -18.27
CA HIS A 40 25.18 -16.70 -18.99
C HIS A 40 25.46 -16.40 -20.47
N ASP A 41 24.55 -15.70 -21.14
CA ASP A 41 24.69 -15.36 -22.57
C ASP A 41 25.38 -14.01 -22.78
N LYS A 42 25.79 -13.33 -21.70
CA LYS A 42 26.37 -11.98 -21.70
C LYS A 42 27.78 -11.94 -21.12
N ARG A 43 28.48 -13.08 -21.14
CA ARG A 43 29.90 -13.21 -20.78
C ARG A 43 30.80 -12.65 -21.90
N PRO A 44 32.04 -12.21 -21.59
CA PRO A 44 32.65 -12.16 -20.26
C PRO A 44 31.99 -11.11 -19.35
N VAL A 45 32.05 -11.34 -18.03
CA VAL A 45 31.58 -10.40 -17.01
C VAL A 45 32.74 -9.91 -16.15
N GLU A 46 32.71 -8.64 -15.77
CA GLU A 46 33.75 -7.99 -14.97
C GLU A 46 33.14 -7.49 -13.65
N LEU A 47 33.80 -7.75 -12.52
CA LEU A 47 33.38 -7.20 -11.23
C LEU A 47 33.74 -5.71 -11.17
N MET A 48 32.74 -4.85 -11.07
CA MET A 48 32.94 -3.40 -11.03
C MET A 48 32.90 -2.82 -9.62
N TRP A 49 32.13 -3.44 -8.72
CA TRP A 49 31.95 -2.94 -7.37
C TRP A 49 31.46 -4.06 -6.44
N SER A 50 31.87 -4.04 -5.18
CA SER A 50 31.32 -4.90 -4.13
C SER A 50 31.38 -4.22 -2.76
N ALA A 51 30.41 -4.51 -1.90
CA ALA A 51 30.43 -4.13 -0.48
C ALA A 51 30.02 -5.28 0.42
N ALA A 52 30.69 -5.38 1.57
CA ALA A 52 30.43 -6.37 2.61
C ALA A 52 29.45 -5.85 3.66
N PHE A 53 28.60 -6.74 4.16
CA PHE A 53 27.53 -6.50 5.12
C PHE A 53 27.55 -7.56 6.23
N ALA A 54 27.10 -7.18 7.42
CA ALA A 54 27.09 -8.06 8.59
C ALA A 54 25.99 -9.12 8.49
N THR A 55 24.88 -8.79 7.81
CA THR A 55 23.72 -9.68 7.69
C THR A 55 23.28 -9.88 6.23
N ARG A 56 22.67 -11.04 5.95
CA ARG A 56 22.11 -11.34 4.63
C ARG A 56 21.00 -10.35 4.24
N ALA A 57 20.24 -9.89 5.23
CA ALA A 57 19.15 -8.94 5.04
C ALA A 57 19.66 -7.58 4.55
N GLU A 58 20.77 -7.09 5.11
CA GLU A 58 21.44 -5.86 4.65
C GLU A 58 21.92 -5.98 3.20
N ALA A 59 22.60 -7.08 2.85
CA ALA A 59 23.07 -7.31 1.48
C ALA A 59 21.91 -7.41 0.49
N LEU A 60 20.81 -8.09 0.85
CA LEU A 60 19.61 -8.15 0.02
C LEU A 60 18.96 -6.77 -0.17
N SER A 61 18.88 -5.97 0.90
CA SER A 61 18.35 -4.60 0.84
C SER A 61 19.17 -3.71 -0.10
N ALA A 62 20.51 -3.79 0.01
CA ALA A 62 21.43 -3.08 -0.88
C ALA A 62 21.29 -3.53 -2.34
N GLU A 63 21.13 -4.84 -2.59
CA GLU A 63 20.85 -5.36 -3.94
C GLU A 63 19.58 -4.74 -4.53
N ILE A 64 18.46 -4.79 -3.79
CA ILE A 64 17.16 -4.26 -4.23
C ILE A 64 17.27 -2.78 -4.56
N GLN A 65 17.93 -2.01 -3.68
CA GLN A 65 18.14 -0.58 -3.86
C GLN A 65 18.96 -0.28 -5.12
N ILE A 66 20.12 -0.93 -5.29
CA ILE A 66 21.03 -0.68 -6.40
C ILE A 66 20.41 -1.16 -7.73
N LYS A 67 19.66 -2.27 -7.75
CA LYS A 67 19.00 -2.77 -8.97
C LYS A 67 18.16 -1.70 -9.66
N GLY A 68 17.40 -0.91 -8.88
CA GLY A 68 16.54 0.17 -9.37
C GLY A 68 17.25 1.46 -9.78
N TRP A 69 18.57 1.58 -9.56
CA TRP A 69 19.30 2.80 -9.90
C TRP A 69 19.51 2.98 -11.39
N SER A 70 19.48 4.26 -11.82
CA SER A 70 19.87 4.65 -13.17
C SER A 70 21.33 4.27 -13.45
N ARG A 71 21.66 4.04 -14.74
CA ARG A 71 23.03 3.73 -15.17
C ARG A 71 24.07 4.73 -14.63
N LYS A 72 23.76 6.03 -14.70
CA LYS A 72 24.62 7.11 -14.19
C LYS A 72 24.89 7.00 -12.70
N LYS A 73 23.90 6.58 -11.92
CA LYS A 73 24.02 6.42 -10.47
C LYS A 73 24.85 5.17 -10.12
N LYS A 74 24.69 4.07 -10.87
CA LYS A 74 25.55 2.87 -10.75
C LYS A 74 27.01 3.18 -11.11
N GLU A 75 27.25 3.90 -12.22
CA GLU A 75 28.59 4.32 -12.63
C GLU A 75 29.25 5.27 -11.61
N ALA A 76 28.46 6.16 -10.98
CA ALA A 76 28.96 7.01 -9.90
C ALA A 76 29.35 6.22 -8.64
N LEU A 77 28.60 5.16 -8.31
CA LEU A 77 28.91 4.25 -7.21
C LEU A 77 30.19 3.46 -7.49
N ILE A 78 30.31 2.89 -8.70
CA ILE A 78 31.50 2.14 -9.15
C ILE A 78 32.75 3.03 -9.10
N ALA A 79 32.63 4.31 -9.45
CA ALA A 79 33.73 5.27 -9.41
C ALA A 79 33.99 5.86 -8.02
N GLU A 80 33.29 5.39 -6.97
CA GLU A 80 33.32 5.92 -5.60
C GLU A 80 33.12 7.45 -5.52
N ASN A 81 32.46 8.03 -6.52
CA ASN A 81 32.32 9.47 -6.66
C ASN A 81 31.00 9.92 -6.04
N TRP A 82 31.04 10.15 -4.73
CA TRP A 82 29.89 10.55 -3.93
C TRP A 82 29.22 11.84 -4.40
N ASP A 83 29.96 12.79 -4.96
CA ASP A 83 29.41 14.04 -5.49
C ASP A 83 28.60 13.82 -6.76
N ARG A 84 29.09 12.95 -7.66
CA ARG A 84 28.33 12.54 -8.86
C ARG A 84 27.12 11.69 -8.49
N LEU A 85 27.22 10.86 -7.45
CA LEU A 85 26.11 10.06 -6.96
C LEU A 85 24.98 10.95 -6.44
N LYS A 86 25.32 11.98 -5.66
CA LYS A 86 24.36 12.99 -5.18
C LYS A 86 23.70 13.75 -6.33
N LYS A 87 24.49 14.24 -7.30
CA LYS A 87 23.96 14.95 -8.49
C LYS A 87 23.09 14.06 -9.37
N ALA A 88 23.42 12.78 -9.52
CA ALA A 88 22.63 11.81 -10.28
C ALA A 88 21.37 11.35 -9.54
N ALA A 89 21.28 11.59 -8.23
CA ALA A 89 20.10 11.36 -7.41
C ALA A 89 19.11 12.55 -7.42
N THR A 90 19.51 13.73 -7.92
CA THR A 90 18.63 14.90 -8.03
C THR A 90 17.88 14.90 -9.37
N PRO A 91 16.54 15.01 -9.41
CA PRO A 91 15.79 15.12 -10.66
C PRO A 91 16.06 16.45 -11.36
N LYS A 92 16.13 16.44 -12.70
CA LYS A 92 16.23 17.67 -13.51
C LYS A 92 14.95 18.51 -13.32
N ARG A 93 15.10 19.75 -12.84
CA ARG A 93 14.03 20.76 -12.84
C ARG A 93 13.60 21.04 -14.29
N HIS A 94 12.30 20.96 -14.57
CA HIS A 94 11.70 21.52 -15.77
C HIS A 94 11.82 23.04 -15.72
N ALA A 95 12.58 23.62 -16.65
CA ALA A 95 12.59 25.04 -16.95
C ALA A 95 12.19 25.25 -18.41
N ASP A 96 11.43 26.31 -18.63
CA ASP A 96 11.05 26.96 -19.88
C ASP A 96 10.05 26.22 -20.78
N THR A 97 8.78 26.65 -20.71
CA THR A 97 8.08 27.28 -21.85
C THR A 97 6.86 28.05 -21.32
N LEU A 98 6.95 29.38 -21.31
CA LEU A 98 5.82 30.29 -21.14
C LEU A 98 5.83 31.24 -22.34
N GLY A 99 4.69 31.35 -23.02
CA GLY A 99 4.34 32.53 -23.79
C GLY A 99 4.41 32.42 -25.31
N THR A 100 3.30 32.00 -25.93
CA THR A 100 2.80 32.75 -27.09
C THR A 100 1.26 32.72 -27.07
N SER A 101 0.70 33.92 -26.95
CA SER A 101 -0.70 34.26 -27.02
C SER A 101 -1.22 34.15 -28.46
N LEU A 102 -2.47 33.72 -28.62
CA LEU A 102 -3.32 34.05 -29.78
C LEU A 102 -4.78 34.15 -29.30
N PRO A 103 -5.54 35.21 -29.66
CA PRO A 103 -6.92 35.39 -29.25
C PRO A 103 -7.87 34.79 -30.29
N LEU A 104 -8.98 34.21 -29.85
CA LEU A 104 -10.13 33.99 -30.73
C LEU A 104 -11.38 34.60 -30.07
N GLY A 105 -11.74 35.79 -30.52
CA GLY A 105 -13.13 36.15 -30.66
C GLY A 105 -13.60 35.69 -32.04
N THR A 106 -14.71 34.96 -32.12
CA THR A 106 -15.84 35.20 -33.06
C THR A 106 -16.97 34.25 -32.66
N ALA A 107 -18.18 34.80 -32.71
CA ALA A 107 -19.40 34.36 -32.05
C ALA A 107 -20.25 33.32 -32.81
N LEU A 108 -21.35 32.95 -32.14
CA LEU A 108 -22.57 32.23 -32.58
C LEU A 108 -22.42 30.71 -32.76
N ARG A 109 -23.24 29.88 -32.10
CA ARG A 109 -24.72 29.89 -32.12
C ARG A 109 -25.39 29.27 -30.88
N LEU A 110 -26.46 29.93 -30.42
CA LEU A 110 -27.52 29.39 -29.55
C LEU A 110 -28.33 28.30 -30.28
N ARG A 111 -28.44 27.12 -29.65
CA ARG A 111 -29.58 26.18 -29.68
C ARG A 111 -29.58 25.43 -28.33
N SER A 112 -30.43 25.79 -27.38
CA SER A 112 -31.75 25.19 -27.16
C SER A 112 -31.69 23.71 -26.74
N GLY A 113 -31.83 23.47 -25.43
CA GLY A 113 -32.69 22.42 -24.89
C GLY A 113 -32.14 21.00 -24.78
N ARG A 114 -31.50 20.67 -23.65
CA ARG A 114 -31.92 19.58 -22.75
C ARG A 114 -31.00 19.56 -21.52
N THR A 115 -31.63 19.59 -20.36
CA THR A 115 -31.01 19.34 -19.05
C THR A 115 -30.66 17.86 -18.96
N ASP A 116 -29.42 17.51 -19.31
CA ASP A 116 -28.81 16.35 -18.70
C ASP A 116 -28.18 16.85 -17.40
N GLU A 117 -28.80 16.49 -16.27
CA GLU A 117 -28.16 16.58 -14.97
C GLU A 117 -26.86 15.76 -15.05
N GLU A 118 -25.74 16.42 -15.32
CA GLU A 118 -24.43 15.90 -14.96
C GLU A 118 -24.47 15.66 -13.46
N LYS A 119 -24.71 14.39 -13.06
CA LYS A 119 -24.42 13.93 -11.72
C LYS A 119 -22.99 14.39 -11.41
N PRO A 120 -22.75 15.11 -10.30
CA PRO A 120 -21.41 15.51 -9.96
C PRO A 120 -20.57 14.24 -9.88
N VAL A 121 -19.54 14.15 -10.72
CA VAL A 121 -18.46 13.19 -10.53
C VAL A 121 -18.00 13.42 -9.09
N PRO A 122 -18.03 12.41 -8.20
CA PRO A 122 -17.54 12.60 -6.85
C PRO A 122 -16.11 13.09 -6.98
N SER A 123 -15.86 14.35 -6.64
CA SER A 123 -14.49 14.83 -6.50
C SER A 123 -13.87 13.98 -5.40
N ASP A 124 -12.79 13.27 -5.70
CA ASP A 124 -12.09 12.49 -4.68
C ASP A 124 -11.86 13.38 -3.45
N PRO A 125 -12.23 12.92 -2.25
CA PRO A 125 -12.09 13.72 -1.04
C PRO A 125 -10.63 14.14 -0.89
N LEU A 126 -10.41 15.43 -0.65
CA LEU A 126 -9.06 15.99 -0.51
C LEU A 126 -8.34 15.26 0.63
N PRO A 127 -7.20 14.59 0.37
CA PRO A 127 -6.46 13.90 1.42
C PRO A 127 -6.02 14.88 2.52
N PRO A 128 -6.11 14.48 3.80
CA PRO A 128 -5.59 15.31 4.88
C PRO A 128 -4.06 15.36 4.78
N LEU A 129 -3.50 16.52 5.09
CA LEU A 129 -2.06 16.64 5.30
C LEU A 129 -1.70 16.24 6.73
N ILE A 130 -0.50 15.70 6.90
CA ILE A 130 0.01 15.28 8.21
C ILE A 130 0.99 16.32 8.73
N VAL A 131 0.75 16.85 9.93
CA VAL A 131 1.64 17.79 10.60
C VAL A 131 2.32 17.13 11.78
N LEU A 132 3.65 17.08 11.76
CA LEU A 132 4.47 16.60 12.87
C LEU A 132 5.04 17.80 13.64
N VAL A 133 4.55 18.01 14.86
CA VAL A 133 4.98 19.10 15.73
C VAL A 133 6.14 18.66 16.60
N ARG A 134 7.28 19.32 16.44
CA ARG A 134 8.50 19.13 17.22
C ARG A 134 8.91 17.65 17.33
N PRO A 135 8.93 16.87 16.23
CA PRO A 135 9.36 15.46 16.29
C PRO A 135 10.78 15.37 16.82
N GLN A 136 11.04 14.36 17.67
CA GLN A 136 12.34 14.23 18.32
C GLN A 136 13.34 13.45 17.48
N LEU A 137 12.92 12.38 16.79
CA LEU A 137 13.82 11.49 16.07
C LEU A 137 13.50 11.44 14.58
N GLY A 138 14.54 11.58 13.73
CA GLY A 138 14.43 11.41 12.27
C GLY A 138 13.79 10.07 11.87
N GLU A 139 14.14 9.00 12.59
CA GLU A 139 13.52 7.68 12.37
C GLU A 139 11.99 7.69 12.50
N ASN A 140 11.44 8.45 13.45
CA ASN A 140 9.99 8.50 13.64
C ASN A 140 9.30 9.31 12.54
N ILE A 141 9.97 10.33 12.00
CA ILE A 141 9.53 11.05 10.79
C ILE A 141 9.49 10.07 9.61
N GLY A 142 10.55 9.27 9.43
CA GLY A 142 10.59 8.23 8.40
C GLY A 142 9.50 7.18 8.55
N LYS A 143 9.32 6.64 9.77
CA LYS A 143 8.24 5.67 10.07
C LYS A 143 6.85 6.27 9.84
N ALA A 144 6.64 7.56 10.16
CA ALA A 144 5.41 8.28 9.87
C ALA A 144 5.18 8.45 8.36
N ALA A 145 6.21 8.82 7.58
CA ALA A 145 6.14 8.90 6.13
C ALA A 145 5.79 7.55 5.48
N ARG A 146 6.39 6.46 5.99
CA ARG A 146 6.03 5.10 5.57
C ARG A 146 4.57 4.79 5.87
N ALA A 147 4.10 5.11 7.07
CA ALA A 147 2.71 4.91 7.46
C ALA A 147 1.74 5.72 6.57
N MET A 148 2.10 6.95 6.21
CA MET A 148 1.33 7.79 5.28
C MET A 148 1.21 7.15 3.90
N LEU A 149 2.33 6.75 3.30
CA LEU A 149 2.35 6.24 1.94
C LEU A 149 1.62 4.90 1.81
N ASN A 150 1.66 4.05 2.85
CA ASN A 150 0.88 2.81 2.91
C ASN A 150 -0.62 3.04 2.66
N PHE A 151 -1.13 4.23 2.96
CA PHE A 151 -2.54 4.61 2.84
C PHE A 151 -2.77 5.75 1.85
N GLY A 152 -1.81 6.02 0.97
CA GLY A 152 -1.96 7.01 -0.11
C GLY A 152 -1.78 8.48 0.29
N LEU A 153 -1.36 8.76 1.53
CA LEU A 153 -1.07 10.13 1.98
C LEU A 153 0.35 10.54 1.62
N THR A 154 0.53 11.75 1.08
CA THR A 154 1.86 12.24 0.63
C THR A 154 2.22 13.64 1.08
N GLU A 155 1.27 14.43 1.59
CA GLU A 155 1.54 15.79 2.08
C GLU A 155 1.93 15.76 3.56
N MET A 156 3.21 16.02 3.85
CA MET A 156 3.76 16.13 5.19
C MET A 156 4.24 17.56 5.47
N ARG A 157 3.96 18.06 6.67
CA ARG A 157 4.52 19.30 7.22
C ARG A 157 5.18 19.01 8.56
N ILE A 158 6.32 19.64 8.82
CA ILE A 158 7.10 19.43 10.03
C ILE A 158 7.34 20.79 10.68
N VAL A 159 6.94 20.92 11.94
CA VAL A 159 7.08 22.16 12.71
C VAL A 159 8.25 22.00 13.66
N ALA A 160 9.26 22.86 13.54
CA ALA A 160 10.41 22.93 14.44
C ALA A 160 11.00 21.54 14.84
N PRO A 161 11.46 20.72 13.87
CA PRO A 161 12.04 19.40 14.17
C PRO A 161 13.26 19.54 15.07
N ARG A 162 13.30 18.76 16.16
CA ARG A 162 14.32 18.93 17.22
C ARG A 162 15.74 18.71 16.71
N ASP A 163 15.93 17.66 15.91
CA ASP A 163 17.23 17.28 15.34
C ASP A 163 17.44 17.90 13.94
N GLY A 164 16.65 18.91 13.58
CA GLY A 164 16.74 19.60 12.30
C GLY A 164 16.18 18.80 11.12
N TRP A 165 16.19 19.44 9.94
CA TRP A 165 15.76 18.85 8.68
C TRP A 165 16.60 19.39 7.51
N PRO A 166 16.98 18.55 6.50
CA PRO A 166 16.73 17.11 6.39
C PRO A 166 17.54 16.28 7.38
N ASN A 167 16.97 15.14 7.83
CA ASN A 167 17.62 14.22 8.76
C ASN A 167 17.97 12.89 8.06
N PRO A 168 19.24 12.43 8.12
CA PRO A 168 19.68 11.22 7.41
C PRO A 168 19.01 9.92 7.91
N ASP A 169 18.55 9.88 9.16
CA ASP A 169 17.92 8.70 9.76
C ASP A 169 16.47 8.52 9.31
N ALA A 170 15.85 9.56 8.72
CA ALA A 170 14.48 9.48 8.21
C ALA A 170 14.37 8.61 6.95
N GLY A 171 15.36 8.67 6.05
CA GLY A 171 15.35 7.93 4.77
C GLY A 171 15.28 6.41 4.95
N PRO A 172 16.24 5.78 5.66
CA PRO A 172 16.20 4.33 5.92
C PRO A 172 14.91 3.89 6.61
N ALA A 173 14.40 4.68 7.56
CA ALA A 173 13.18 4.38 8.31
C ALA A 173 11.90 4.51 7.46
N ALA A 174 11.91 5.34 6.41
CA ALA A 174 10.80 5.48 5.46
C ALA A 174 10.63 4.29 4.52
N ALA A 175 11.67 3.46 4.34
CA ALA A 175 11.64 2.21 3.59
C ALA A 175 10.94 2.33 2.21
N GLY A 176 11.33 3.33 1.42
CA GLY A 176 10.79 3.59 0.08
C GLY A 176 9.68 4.64 0.03
N ALA A 177 9.26 5.21 1.16
CA ALA A 177 8.38 6.38 1.21
C ALA A 177 9.12 7.73 1.00
N ASP A 178 10.16 7.72 0.15
CA ASP A 178 11.02 8.87 -0.10
C ASP A 178 10.23 10.08 -0.63
N ILE A 179 9.20 9.82 -1.45
CA ILE A 179 8.34 10.87 -2.02
C ILE A 179 7.67 11.75 -0.95
N VAL A 180 7.34 11.19 0.22
CA VAL A 180 6.72 11.95 1.31
C VAL A 180 7.76 12.84 1.98
N LEU A 181 8.97 12.33 2.21
CA LEU A 181 10.07 13.09 2.82
C LEU A 181 10.58 14.20 1.89
N GLU A 182 10.71 13.91 0.59
CA GLU A 182 11.14 14.87 -0.43
C GLU A 182 10.16 16.05 -0.57
N ARG A 183 8.87 15.80 -0.35
CA ARG A 183 7.81 16.82 -0.39
C ARG A 183 7.53 17.46 0.97
N ALA A 184 8.19 17.01 2.04
CA ALA A 184 7.95 17.52 3.38
C ALA A 184 8.30 19.01 3.47
N GLN A 185 7.36 19.81 3.96
CA GLN A 185 7.55 21.26 4.17
C GLN A 185 7.87 21.55 5.62
N ILE A 186 8.80 22.48 5.86
CA ILE A 186 9.26 22.86 7.21
C ILE A 186 8.69 24.22 7.57
N PHE A 187 8.21 24.35 8.81
CA PHE A 187 7.63 25.56 9.36
C PHE A 187 8.18 25.84 10.75
N ASP A 188 8.18 27.12 11.13
CA ASP A 188 8.65 27.55 12.45
C ASP A 188 7.53 27.42 13.50
N SER A 189 6.27 27.59 13.09
CA SER A 189 5.11 27.51 13.97
C SER A 189 4.00 26.59 13.44
N LEU A 190 3.20 26.04 14.36
CA LEU A 190 2.02 25.25 13.98
C LEU A 190 0.99 26.11 13.24
N ALA A 191 0.83 27.38 13.61
CA ALA A 191 -0.10 28.30 12.98
C ALA A 191 0.21 28.48 11.48
N GLU A 192 1.48 28.64 11.12
CA GLU A 192 1.91 28.70 9.72
C GLU A 192 1.69 27.36 9.00
N ALA A 193 2.02 26.25 9.67
CA ALA A 193 1.89 24.92 9.09
C ALA A 193 0.43 24.49 8.84
N VAL A 194 -0.58 25.20 9.34
CA VAL A 194 -2.00 24.91 9.08
C VAL A 194 -2.76 26.11 8.51
N ALA A 195 -2.08 27.16 8.07
CA ALA A 195 -2.70 28.42 7.68
C ALA A 195 -3.71 28.30 6.51
N ASP A 196 -3.53 27.32 5.63
CA ASP A 196 -4.39 27.01 4.48
C ASP A 196 -5.39 25.87 4.76
N CYS A 197 -5.50 25.38 6.00
CA CYS A 197 -6.41 24.32 6.40
C CYS A 197 -7.69 24.89 7.01
N ALA A 198 -8.84 24.52 6.44
CA ALA A 198 -10.15 24.86 7.00
C ALA A 198 -10.46 24.03 8.26
N HIS A 199 -9.91 22.81 8.34
CA HIS A 199 -10.15 21.88 9.44
C HIS A 199 -8.81 21.42 10.02
N VAL A 200 -8.66 21.54 11.34
CA VAL A 200 -7.43 21.15 12.04
C VAL A 200 -7.81 20.23 13.21
N TYR A 201 -7.18 19.07 13.23
CA TYR A 201 -7.43 17.97 14.16
C TYR A 201 -6.18 17.72 15.02
N ALA A 202 -6.27 17.93 16.33
CA ALA A 202 -5.15 17.68 17.25
C ALA A 202 -5.24 16.28 17.84
N THR A 203 -4.20 15.46 17.65
CA THR A 203 -4.13 14.13 18.25
C THR A 203 -3.59 14.17 19.68
N THR A 204 -4.37 13.70 20.65
CA THR A 204 -3.94 13.58 22.04
C THR A 204 -4.72 12.52 22.78
N VAL A 205 -4.04 11.86 23.72
CA VAL A 205 -4.62 10.90 24.68
C VAL A 205 -4.84 11.54 26.05
N ARG A 206 -4.33 12.76 26.25
CA ARG A 206 -4.38 13.50 27.51
C ARG A 206 -5.50 14.53 27.49
N LYS A 207 -6.24 14.64 28.59
CA LYS A 207 -7.15 15.77 28.84
C LYS A 207 -6.31 17.03 29.09
N ARG A 208 -6.15 17.88 28.07
CA ARG A 208 -5.29 19.07 28.10
C ARG A 208 -5.93 20.32 28.72
N GLY A 209 -7.03 20.16 29.46
CA GLY A 209 -7.75 21.30 30.07
C GLY A 209 -8.45 22.23 29.07
N VAL A 210 -8.46 21.87 27.78
CA VAL A 210 -9.14 22.60 26.71
C VAL A 210 -10.48 21.95 26.41
N THR A 211 -11.56 22.72 26.41
CA THR A 211 -12.90 22.25 26.08
C THR A 211 -13.13 22.31 24.58
N LYS A 212 -12.93 21.18 23.89
CA LYS A 212 -13.14 21.03 22.44
C LYS A 212 -13.88 19.73 22.14
N PRO A 213 -14.57 19.63 20.98
CA PRO A 213 -15.11 18.36 20.51
C PRO A 213 -14.03 17.29 20.48
N VAL A 214 -14.34 16.10 20.98
CA VAL A 214 -13.44 14.95 20.99
C VAL A 214 -14.05 13.85 20.14
N VAL A 215 -13.32 13.36 19.16
CA VAL A 215 -13.74 12.31 18.24
C VAL A 215 -12.71 11.19 18.18
N THR A 216 -13.14 10.01 17.72
CA THR A 216 -12.24 8.90 17.41
C THR A 216 -11.59 9.11 16.03
N PRO A 217 -10.51 8.39 15.69
CA PRO A 217 -9.92 8.45 14.35
C PRO A 217 -10.93 8.09 13.24
N GLU A 218 -11.83 7.14 13.49
CA GLU A 218 -12.92 6.77 12.57
C GLU A 218 -13.89 7.93 12.31
N ALA A 219 -14.32 8.62 13.37
CA ALA A 219 -15.21 9.77 13.24
C ALA A 219 -14.51 10.96 12.56
N ALA A 220 -13.25 11.24 12.90
CA ALA A 220 -12.43 12.24 12.22
C ALA A 220 -12.29 11.94 10.72
N ALA A 221 -12.04 10.68 10.35
CA ALA A 221 -11.96 10.26 8.95
C ALA A 221 -13.27 10.53 8.19
N ARG A 222 -14.43 10.21 8.78
CA ARG A 222 -15.74 10.52 8.19
C ARG A 222 -15.95 12.02 7.98
N GLU A 223 -15.58 12.83 8.96
CA GLU A 223 -15.67 14.30 8.85
C GLU A 223 -14.76 14.83 7.73
N ILE A 224 -13.51 14.36 7.66
CA ILE A 224 -12.55 14.75 6.61
C ILE A 224 -13.09 14.40 5.22
N HIS A 225 -13.73 13.24 5.04
CA HIS A 225 -14.31 12.85 3.75
C HIS A 225 -15.55 13.65 3.36
N SER A 226 -16.33 14.11 4.34
CA SER A 226 -17.63 14.75 4.10
C SER A 226 -17.60 16.27 4.12
N THR A 227 -16.53 16.88 4.64
CA THR A 227 -16.45 18.33 4.81
C THR A 227 -15.54 18.96 3.75
N PRO A 228 -15.99 20.00 3.03
CA PRO A 228 -15.16 20.69 2.05
C PRO A 228 -14.03 21.48 2.73
N GLY A 229 -12.92 21.65 2.01
CA GLY A 229 -11.74 22.40 2.46
C GLY A 229 -10.60 21.50 2.93
N ARG A 230 -9.39 22.07 2.97
CA ARG A 230 -8.19 21.34 3.38
C ARG A 230 -8.25 20.96 4.86
N SER A 231 -7.85 19.73 5.17
CA SER A 231 -7.81 19.18 6.52
C SER A 231 -6.38 18.86 6.95
N ALA A 232 -6.04 19.13 8.20
CA ALA A 232 -4.75 18.76 8.81
C ALA A 232 -4.94 17.86 10.02
N LEU A 233 -4.20 16.76 10.07
CA LEU A 233 -4.03 15.92 11.26
C LEU A 233 -2.70 16.25 11.93
N VAL A 234 -2.76 16.72 13.16
CA VAL A 234 -1.62 17.26 13.91
C VAL A 234 -1.17 16.27 14.98
N PHE A 235 0.11 15.94 15.00
CA PHE A 235 0.73 15.00 15.92
C PHE A 235 1.86 15.65 16.68
N GLY A 236 1.92 15.41 17.99
CA GLY A 236 2.95 15.99 18.86
C GLY A 236 4.16 15.09 19.06
N PRO A 237 5.15 15.56 19.83
CA PRO A 237 6.36 14.80 20.14
C PRO A 237 6.06 13.51 20.91
N GLU A 238 6.93 12.51 20.76
CA GLU A 238 6.76 11.13 21.19
C GLU A 238 6.48 10.96 22.68
N ARG A 239 7.14 11.76 23.53
CA ARG A 239 7.03 11.64 24.99
C ARG A 239 5.97 12.57 25.57
N SER A 240 5.95 13.81 25.09
CA SER A 240 5.14 14.87 25.68
C SER A 240 3.77 14.99 25.05
N GLY A 241 3.59 14.56 23.79
CA GLY A 241 2.42 14.89 22.98
C GLY A 241 2.29 16.40 22.72
N LEU A 242 1.21 16.82 22.06
CA LEU A 242 0.93 18.22 21.75
C LEU A 242 0.79 19.06 23.02
N GLU A 243 1.36 20.26 23.02
CA GLU A 243 1.19 21.24 24.09
C GLU A 243 -0.23 21.81 24.11
N THR A 244 -0.62 22.46 25.21
CA THR A 244 -1.96 23.08 25.32
C THR A 244 -2.19 24.09 24.21
N ASP A 245 -1.18 24.89 23.86
CA ASP A 245 -1.25 25.89 22.81
C ASP A 245 -1.37 25.26 21.42
N ASP A 246 -0.73 24.12 21.17
CA ASP A 246 -0.91 23.36 19.93
C ASP A 246 -2.36 22.87 19.80
N VAL A 247 -2.90 22.30 20.89
CA VAL A 247 -4.29 21.86 20.94
C VAL A 247 -5.25 23.04 20.78
N ALA A 248 -4.86 24.24 21.22
CA ALA A 248 -5.64 25.46 21.09
C ALA A 248 -5.82 25.90 19.61
N VAL A 249 -4.90 25.55 18.71
CA VAL A 249 -5.03 25.82 17.26
C VAL A 249 -6.08 24.94 16.59
N ALA A 250 -6.23 23.69 17.02
CA ALA A 250 -7.13 22.72 16.38
C ALA A 250 -8.62 22.97 16.68
N ARG A 251 -9.53 22.71 15.73
CA ARG A 251 -10.97 22.78 16.02
C ARG A 251 -11.48 21.58 16.80
N THR A 252 -10.89 20.42 16.52
CA THR A 252 -11.35 19.12 17.03
C THR A 252 -10.16 18.34 17.60
N ILE A 253 -10.39 17.61 18.70
CA ILE A 253 -9.42 16.69 19.27
C ILE A 253 -9.71 15.27 18.76
N VAL A 254 -8.67 14.59 18.31
CA VAL A 254 -8.74 13.16 17.96
C VAL A 254 -8.09 12.35 19.07
N THR A 255 -8.89 11.52 19.72
CA THR A 255 -8.42 10.59 20.76
C THR A 255 -8.52 9.16 20.25
N VAL A 256 -7.39 8.47 20.14
CA VAL A 256 -7.37 7.04 19.87
C VAL A 256 -7.82 6.29 21.14
N PRO A 257 -8.84 5.41 21.08
CA PRO A 257 -9.20 4.55 22.20
C PRO A 257 -8.05 3.58 22.50
N ILE A 258 -7.49 3.66 23.71
CA ILE A 258 -6.35 2.85 24.16
C ILE A 258 -6.56 2.36 25.59
N ASN A 259 -5.73 1.42 26.03
CA ASN A 259 -5.74 0.96 27.41
C ASN A 259 -5.45 2.16 28.36
N PRO A 260 -6.37 2.51 29.28
CA PRO A 260 -6.18 3.64 30.20
C PRO A 260 -4.97 3.46 31.13
N GLN A 261 -4.50 2.22 31.34
CA GLN A 261 -3.32 1.93 32.14
C GLN A 261 -2.00 2.13 31.37
N PHE A 262 -2.05 2.23 30.04
CA PHE A 262 -0.87 2.42 29.19
C PHE A 262 -1.20 3.28 27.96
N GLY A 263 -1.29 4.59 28.21
CA GLY A 263 -1.70 5.57 27.21
C GLY A 263 -0.59 6.10 26.30
N SER A 264 0.38 5.28 25.88
CA SER A 264 1.56 5.74 25.13
C SER A 264 1.65 5.08 23.77
N LEU A 265 1.19 5.76 22.71
CA LEU A 265 1.38 5.34 21.32
C LEU A 265 2.65 5.98 20.74
N ASN A 266 3.43 5.21 19.99
CA ASN A 266 4.51 5.79 19.18
C ASN A 266 3.93 6.73 18.10
N LEU A 267 4.67 7.78 17.74
CA LEU A 267 4.25 8.77 16.74
C LEU A 267 3.76 8.11 15.42
N ALA A 268 4.55 7.20 14.87
CA ALA A 268 4.18 6.51 13.64
C ALA A 268 2.96 5.59 13.82
N GLN A 269 2.73 5.05 15.02
CA GLN A 269 1.52 4.29 15.34
C GLN A 269 0.28 5.19 15.45
N ALA A 270 0.41 6.43 15.94
CA ALA A 270 -0.70 7.37 15.92
C ALA A 270 -1.05 7.77 14.46
N VAL A 271 -0.02 8.05 13.65
CA VAL A 271 -0.17 8.37 12.23
C VAL A 271 -0.81 7.22 11.46
N ILE A 272 -0.33 5.98 11.64
CA ILE A 272 -0.83 4.81 10.90
C ILE A 272 -2.31 4.54 11.19
N LEU A 273 -2.77 4.74 12.44
CA LEU A 273 -4.17 4.55 12.81
C LEU A 273 -5.08 5.59 12.14
N CYS A 274 -4.68 6.86 12.15
CA CYS A 274 -5.47 7.91 11.50
C CYS A 274 -5.47 7.75 9.97
N ALA A 275 -4.32 7.42 9.38
CA ALA A 275 -4.19 7.18 7.95
C ALA A 275 -5.01 5.96 7.50
N TYR A 276 -4.99 4.87 8.29
CA TYR A 276 -5.81 3.69 8.04
C TYR A 276 -7.31 3.99 8.10
N GLU A 277 -7.79 4.69 9.15
CA GLU A 277 -9.20 5.04 9.24
C GLU A 277 -9.65 5.96 8.10
N TRP A 278 -8.80 6.93 7.71
CA TRP A 278 -9.05 7.74 6.51
C TRP A 278 -9.11 6.88 5.25
N SER A 279 -8.19 5.91 5.10
CA SER A 279 -8.11 5.07 3.90
C SER A 279 -9.37 4.25 3.61
N LYS A 280 -10.19 3.95 4.63
CA LYS A 280 -11.44 3.19 4.44
C LYS A 280 -12.49 3.92 3.61
N GLY A 281 -12.38 5.25 3.49
CA GLY A 281 -13.24 6.06 2.63
C GLY A 281 -12.73 6.22 1.19
N VAL A 282 -11.56 5.67 0.86
CA VAL A 282 -10.99 5.69 -0.50
C VAL A 282 -10.78 4.27 -1.01
N SER A 283 -10.85 4.08 -2.33
CA SER A 283 -10.65 2.78 -2.95
C SER A 283 -9.17 2.45 -3.13
N LEU A 284 -8.51 2.00 -2.06
CA LEU A 284 -7.17 1.40 -2.17
C LEU A 284 -7.25 -0.04 -2.69
N ALA A 285 -6.30 -0.43 -3.54
CA ALA A 285 -6.23 -1.78 -4.08
C ALA A 285 -5.86 -2.79 -2.98
N SER A 286 -6.62 -3.88 -2.86
CA SER A 286 -6.25 -5.02 -2.03
C SER A 286 -5.57 -6.10 -2.89
N PRO A 287 -4.27 -6.35 -2.72
CA PRO A 287 -3.49 -7.16 -3.66
C PRO A 287 -3.82 -8.66 -3.63
N THR A 288 -4.52 -9.15 -2.59
CA THR A 288 -4.74 -10.59 -2.36
C THR A 288 -6.20 -11.02 -2.46
N VAL A 289 -7.11 -10.14 -2.92
CA VAL A 289 -8.51 -10.54 -3.11
C VAL A 289 -8.59 -11.41 -4.36
N ASN A 290 -8.74 -12.72 -4.15
CA ASN A 290 -9.08 -13.65 -5.22
C ASN A 290 -10.53 -13.40 -5.63
N ASP A 291 -10.74 -13.15 -6.92
CA ASP A 291 -12.08 -13.15 -7.48
C ASP A 291 -12.64 -14.58 -7.45
N LEU A 292 -13.60 -14.82 -6.55
CA LEU A 292 -14.26 -16.12 -6.40
C LEU A 292 -15.24 -16.40 -7.57
N GLY A 293 -15.41 -15.43 -8.47
CA GLY A 293 -16.40 -15.47 -9.54
C GLY A 293 -17.81 -15.23 -9.00
N VAL A 294 -18.74 -14.95 -9.91
CA VAL A 294 -20.16 -14.87 -9.55
C VAL A 294 -20.74 -16.28 -9.38
N PRO A 295 -21.70 -16.47 -8.46
CA PRO A 295 -22.43 -17.73 -8.35
C PRO A 295 -23.05 -18.14 -9.70
N ALA A 296 -23.07 -19.45 -9.96
CA ALA A 296 -23.68 -20.03 -11.13
C ALA A 296 -25.17 -19.66 -11.21
N PRO A 297 -25.76 -19.57 -12.42
CA PRO A 297 -27.20 -19.48 -12.59
C PRO A 297 -27.92 -20.57 -11.80
N GLN A 298 -29.05 -20.22 -11.18
CA GLN A 298 -29.82 -21.14 -10.34
C GLN A 298 -30.20 -22.43 -11.08
N GLU A 299 -30.41 -22.37 -12.39
CA GLU A 299 -30.70 -23.52 -13.24
C GLU A 299 -29.55 -24.56 -13.26
N GLU A 300 -28.29 -24.12 -13.32
CA GLU A 300 -27.13 -25.02 -13.30
C GLU A 300 -27.02 -25.74 -11.95
N LEU A 301 -27.19 -24.98 -10.87
CA LEU A 301 -27.17 -25.50 -9.51
C LEU A 301 -28.34 -26.47 -9.27
N GLU A 302 -29.53 -26.14 -9.76
CA GLU A 302 -30.70 -27.01 -9.67
C GLU A 302 -30.47 -28.32 -10.41
N GLY A 303 -29.89 -28.26 -11.62
CA GLY A 303 -29.54 -29.45 -12.38
C GLY A 303 -28.56 -30.38 -11.63
N MET A 304 -27.60 -29.81 -10.89
CA MET A 304 -26.71 -30.58 -10.02
C MET A 304 -27.43 -31.19 -8.82
N ILE A 305 -28.32 -30.44 -8.17
CA ILE A 305 -29.09 -30.90 -7.00
C ILE A 305 -30.00 -32.06 -7.42
N VAL A 306 -30.74 -31.92 -8.52
CA VAL A 306 -31.61 -32.98 -9.06
C VAL A 306 -30.81 -34.23 -9.42
N GLN A 307 -29.61 -34.06 -10.03
CA GLN A 307 -28.73 -35.19 -10.31
C GLN A 307 -28.34 -35.95 -9.03
N LEU A 308 -27.95 -35.25 -7.97
CA LEU A 308 -27.61 -35.86 -6.69
C LEU A 308 -28.82 -36.50 -6.02
N GLU A 309 -29.97 -35.82 -6.01
CA GLU A 309 -31.21 -36.37 -5.44
C GLU A 309 -31.58 -37.70 -6.10
N ASN A 310 -31.54 -37.78 -7.43
CA ASN A 310 -31.82 -39.03 -8.16
C ASN A 310 -30.86 -40.16 -7.78
N MET A 311 -29.57 -39.85 -7.60
CA MET A 311 -28.58 -40.84 -7.17
C MET A 311 -28.84 -41.32 -5.74
N LEU A 312 -29.21 -40.41 -4.83
CA LEU A 312 -29.52 -40.72 -3.44
C LEU A 312 -30.84 -41.49 -3.30
N ASP A 313 -31.84 -41.17 -4.12
CA ASP A 313 -33.10 -41.91 -4.23
C ASP A 313 -32.82 -43.37 -4.66
N ALA A 314 -32.01 -43.59 -5.70
CA ALA A 314 -31.61 -44.92 -6.15
C ALA A 314 -30.80 -45.71 -5.09
N ALA A 315 -30.01 -45.01 -4.27
CA ALA A 315 -29.24 -45.61 -3.18
C ALA A 315 -30.08 -45.86 -1.90
N GLY A 316 -31.36 -45.47 -1.86
CA GLY A 316 -32.24 -45.66 -0.71
C GLY A 316 -31.94 -44.71 0.47
N TYR A 317 -31.29 -43.57 0.23
CA TYR A 317 -30.92 -42.62 1.29
C TYR A 317 -32.14 -41.95 1.93
N PHE A 318 -33.21 -41.73 1.18
CA PHE A 318 -34.42 -41.04 1.64
C PHE A 318 -35.41 -41.99 2.32
N PHE A 319 -35.02 -42.55 3.46
CA PHE A 319 -35.86 -43.38 4.32
C PHE A 319 -35.75 -42.93 5.79
N PRO A 320 -36.85 -42.87 6.56
CA PRO A 320 -38.23 -43.21 6.19
C PRO A 320 -38.93 -42.12 5.34
N PRO A 321 -39.99 -42.48 4.56
CA PRO A 321 -40.57 -41.61 3.54
C PRO A 321 -41.18 -40.30 4.06
N ASP A 322 -41.64 -40.30 5.30
CA ASP A 322 -42.21 -39.14 6.01
C ASP A 322 -41.19 -38.02 6.21
N ARG A 323 -39.89 -38.36 6.28
CA ARG A 323 -38.81 -37.38 6.46
C ARG A 323 -38.19 -36.88 5.16
N THR A 324 -38.46 -37.54 4.04
CA THR A 324 -37.88 -37.22 2.72
C THR A 324 -37.99 -35.72 2.36
N PRO A 325 -39.15 -35.04 2.51
CA PRO A 325 -39.26 -33.63 2.18
C PRO A 325 -38.36 -32.72 3.02
N ALA A 326 -38.19 -33.05 4.31
CA ALA A 326 -37.31 -32.30 5.21
C ALA A 326 -35.84 -32.53 4.86
N THR A 327 -35.45 -33.79 4.59
CA THR A 327 -34.08 -34.14 4.21
C THR A 327 -33.66 -33.49 2.89
N LYS A 328 -34.53 -33.50 1.85
CA LYS A 328 -34.26 -32.82 0.57
C LYS A 328 -34.09 -31.30 0.75
N ARG A 329 -34.92 -30.66 1.58
CA ARG A 329 -34.77 -29.23 1.93
C ARG A 329 -33.43 -28.94 2.61
N THR A 330 -33.02 -29.77 3.57
CA THR A 330 -31.73 -29.62 4.25
C THR A 330 -30.57 -29.79 3.28
N LEU A 331 -30.60 -30.82 2.43
CA LEU A 331 -29.57 -31.08 1.42
C LEU A 331 -29.44 -29.90 0.46
N ARG A 332 -30.56 -29.37 -0.03
CA ARG A 332 -30.62 -28.16 -0.85
C ARG A 332 -30.02 -26.95 -0.16
N GLY A 333 -30.29 -26.75 1.13
CA GLY A 333 -29.67 -25.69 1.93
C GLY A 333 -28.15 -25.82 2.01
N VAL A 334 -27.64 -27.04 2.21
CA VAL A 334 -26.19 -27.32 2.22
C VAL A 334 -25.55 -27.02 0.87
N LEU A 335 -26.24 -27.31 -0.23
CA LEU A 335 -25.71 -27.13 -1.59
C LEU A 335 -25.87 -25.70 -2.13
N THR A 336 -26.82 -24.92 -1.62
CA THR A 336 -27.01 -23.52 -2.05
C THR A 336 -26.14 -22.53 -1.27
N LYS A 337 -25.85 -22.81 0.02
CA LYS A 337 -25.06 -21.94 0.91
C LYS A 337 -23.65 -21.56 0.40
N PRO A 338 -22.88 -22.42 -0.29
CA PRO A 338 -21.51 -22.09 -0.70
C PRO A 338 -21.40 -21.05 -1.82
N GLY A 339 -22.46 -20.80 -2.60
CA GLY A 339 -22.42 -19.83 -3.70
C GLY A 339 -21.53 -20.25 -4.88
N TRP A 340 -21.53 -21.54 -5.22
CA TRP A 340 -20.72 -22.15 -6.28
C TRP A 340 -20.76 -21.37 -7.60
N ASN A 341 -19.62 -21.17 -8.25
CA ASN A 341 -19.58 -20.67 -9.63
C ASN A 341 -19.81 -21.80 -10.66
N SER A 342 -20.05 -21.46 -11.93
CA SER A 342 -20.38 -22.44 -12.98
C SER A 342 -19.27 -23.46 -13.23
N LEU A 343 -18.00 -23.16 -12.92
CA LEU A 343 -16.92 -24.14 -13.03
C LEU A 343 -17.03 -25.19 -11.92
N GLU A 344 -17.28 -24.76 -10.69
CA GLU A 344 -17.40 -25.65 -9.54
C GLU A 344 -18.65 -26.54 -9.65
N VAL A 345 -19.79 -25.98 -10.09
CA VAL A 345 -21.00 -26.77 -10.37
C VAL A 345 -20.72 -27.84 -11.42
N ARG A 346 -20.10 -27.49 -12.55
CA ARG A 346 -19.72 -28.47 -13.59
C ARG A 346 -18.76 -29.53 -13.07
N THR A 347 -17.80 -29.13 -12.24
CA THR A 347 -16.83 -30.05 -11.63
C THR A 347 -17.55 -31.06 -10.74
N LEU A 348 -18.44 -30.60 -9.85
CA LEU A 348 -19.24 -31.48 -9.01
C LEU A 348 -20.16 -32.39 -9.82
N ARG A 349 -20.84 -31.87 -10.85
CA ARG A 349 -21.65 -32.72 -11.74
C ARG A 349 -20.82 -33.83 -12.38
N GLY A 350 -19.59 -33.54 -12.77
CA GLY A 350 -18.62 -34.54 -13.25
C GLY A 350 -18.28 -35.60 -12.21
N VAL A 351 -18.03 -35.19 -10.95
CA VAL A 351 -17.80 -36.10 -9.82
C VAL A 351 -19.02 -37.01 -9.60
N LEU A 352 -20.23 -36.45 -9.58
CA LEU A 352 -21.48 -37.20 -9.44
C LEU A 352 -21.67 -38.21 -10.58
N SER A 353 -21.39 -37.81 -11.83
CA SER A 353 -21.45 -38.73 -12.98
C SER A 353 -20.42 -39.86 -12.89
N ALA A 354 -19.23 -39.61 -12.34
CA ALA A 354 -18.22 -40.63 -12.12
C ALA A 354 -18.64 -41.63 -11.02
N LEU A 355 -19.30 -41.15 -9.96
CA LEU A 355 -19.84 -41.99 -8.88
C LEU A 355 -21.07 -42.79 -9.31
N ALA A 356 -21.86 -42.29 -10.26
CA ALA A 356 -23.05 -42.96 -10.77
C ALA A 356 -22.74 -44.12 -11.73
N LYS A 357 -21.54 -44.14 -12.36
CA LYS A 357 -21.13 -45.28 -13.18
C LYS A 357 -20.82 -46.46 -12.26
N ASP A 358 -21.61 -47.53 -12.33
CA ASP A 358 -21.26 -48.83 -11.78
C ASP A 358 -19.85 -49.17 -12.26
N ARG A 359 -18.87 -49.17 -11.35
CA ARG A 359 -17.60 -49.83 -11.61
C ARG A 359 -17.96 -51.31 -11.79
N PRO A 360 -17.72 -51.95 -12.95
CA PRO A 360 -17.85 -53.38 -13.05
C PRO A 360 -16.97 -53.99 -11.95
N ARG A 361 -17.61 -54.71 -11.01
CA ARG A 361 -16.88 -55.57 -10.09
C ARG A 361 -16.19 -56.63 -10.93
N GLY A 362 -14.87 -56.49 -11.08
CA GLY A 362 -13.98 -57.59 -11.48
C GLY A 362 -13.06 -57.29 -12.67
N GLN A 363 -11.79 -57.04 -12.37
CA GLN A 363 -10.65 -57.79 -12.92
C GLN A 363 -9.41 -57.50 -12.06
N ALA A 364 -9.18 -58.39 -11.10
CA ALA A 364 -7.90 -58.70 -10.47
C ALA A 364 -7.82 -60.22 -10.39
#